data_AF-A0A7K2QCJ0-F1
#
_entry.id   AF-A0A7K2QCJ0-F1
#
_cell.length_a   1.000
_cell.length_b   1.000
_cell.length_c   1.000
_cell.angle_alpha   90.00
_cell.angle_beta   90.00
_cell.angle_gamma   90.00
#
_symmetry.space_group_name_H-M   'P 1'
#
loop_
_entity.id
_entity.type
_entity.pdbx_description
1 polymer ?
#
loop_
_entity_poly.entity_id
_entity_poly.type
_entity_poly.pdbx_seq_one_letter_code
_entity_poly.pdbx_strand_id
1 'polypeptide(L)'
;MVNPRHGTAFEVPPDWEVKSSDVFYGFSDHADPDKPVVGHTAPAFYKYKWCSVDSDGDGRISDFALAGTGTKGGDGAKSADEVARKTATAWVYGAYTQPDKDAVTWDEPVEYTTKSGVKGSYVKARSKGAKRTGKCASEGRAVAFGFKNAKGDFVAWDFYGKTGVPGAVSD
;
A
#
# COMPACT_ATOMS: atom_id res chain seq x y z
N MET A 1 13.31 2.00 -8.84
CA MET A 1 12.04 1.98 -9.59
C MET A 1 11.70 3.38 -10.06
N VAL A 2 11.21 3.53 -11.29
CA VAL A 2 10.72 4.81 -11.84
C VAL A 2 9.25 4.67 -12.20
N ASN A 3 8.45 5.69 -11.86
CA ASN A 3 7.04 5.78 -12.20
C ASN A 3 6.79 7.06 -13.01
N PRO A 4 6.82 6.98 -14.35
CA PRO A 4 6.61 8.14 -15.22
C PRO A 4 5.21 8.75 -15.08
N ARG A 5 4.19 7.96 -14.71
CA ARG A 5 2.81 8.42 -14.55
C ARG A 5 2.72 9.50 -13.49
N HIS A 6 3.39 9.29 -12.36
CA HIS A 6 3.38 10.20 -11.22
C HIS A 6 4.65 11.07 -11.11
N GLY A 7 5.64 10.85 -11.99
CA GLY A 7 6.91 11.59 -11.97
C GLY A 7 7.74 11.28 -10.73
N THR A 8 7.73 10.02 -10.28
CA THR A 8 8.43 9.59 -9.05
C THR A 8 9.50 8.55 -9.35
N ALA A 9 10.50 8.50 -8.49
CA ALA A 9 11.50 7.45 -8.46
C ALA A 9 11.80 7.10 -7.00
N PHE A 10 11.94 5.81 -6.72
CA PHE A 10 12.23 5.30 -5.38
C PHE A 10 13.13 4.06 -5.45
N GLU A 11 13.92 3.86 -4.41
CA GLU A 11 14.77 2.68 -4.28
C GLU A 11 13.94 1.46 -3.88
N VAL A 12 14.26 0.30 -4.46
CA VAL A 12 13.62 -0.97 -4.14
C VAL A 12 14.73 -1.94 -3.75
N PRO A 13 14.63 -2.62 -2.60
CA PRO A 13 15.65 -3.58 -2.20
C PRO A 13 15.83 -4.72 -3.22
N PRO A 14 17.04 -5.29 -3.38
CA PRO A 14 17.31 -6.29 -4.43
C PRO A 14 16.49 -7.57 -4.36
N ASP A 15 15.96 -7.93 -3.20
CA ASP A 15 15.16 -9.13 -2.94
C ASP A 15 13.66 -8.95 -3.24
N TRP A 16 13.27 -7.77 -3.73
CA TRP A 16 11.90 -7.47 -4.14
C TRP A 16 11.72 -7.67 -5.63
N GLU A 17 10.54 -8.17 -6.00
CA GLU A 17 10.14 -8.32 -7.38
C GLU A 17 9.60 -6.99 -7.92
N VAL A 18 10.35 -6.37 -8.82
CA VAL A 18 9.96 -5.13 -9.50
C VAL A 18 9.11 -5.46 -10.73
N LYS A 19 7.91 -4.88 -10.82
CA LYS A 19 7.06 -4.96 -12.02
C LYS A 19 7.31 -3.77 -12.94
N SER A 20 6.77 -3.85 -14.16
CA SER A 20 6.78 -2.74 -15.11
C SER A 20 6.06 -1.49 -14.55
N SER A 21 6.48 -0.30 -14.99
CA SER A 21 5.99 0.98 -14.48
C SER A 21 4.52 1.28 -14.81
N ASP A 22 3.97 0.64 -15.84
CA ASP A 22 2.58 0.76 -16.30
C ASP A 22 1.62 -0.17 -15.54
N VAL A 23 2.14 -1.15 -14.80
CA VAL A 23 1.32 -2.09 -14.03
C VAL A 23 0.60 -1.34 -12.92
N PHE A 24 -0.70 -1.58 -12.83
CA PHE A 24 -1.54 -1.18 -11.71
C PHE A 24 -1.70 -2.36 -10.75
N TYR A 25 -1.65 -2.09 -9.45
CA TYR A 25 -2.00 -3.05 -8.42
C TYR A 25 -2.83 -2.37 -7.34
N GLY A 26 -3.84 -3.06 -6.83
CA GLY A 26 -4.75 -2.52 -5.84
C GLY A 26 -5.71 -3.56 -5.28
N PHE A 27 -6.57 -3.09 -4.38
CA PHE A 27 -7.65 -3.85 -3.77
C PHE A 27 -8.99 -3.20 -4.12
N SER A 28 -9.99 -4.03 -4.43
CA SER A 28 -11.39 -3.61 -4.63
C SER A 28 -12.23 -3.88 -3.39
N ASP A 29 -13.45 -3.36 -3.38
CA ASP A 29 -14.42 -3.60 -2.32
C ASP A 29 -14.77 -5.09 -2.24
N HIS A 30 -14.80 -5.65 -1.02
CA HIS A 30 -15.14 -7.06 -0.81
C HIS A 30 -16.54 -7.45 -1.34
N ALA A 31 -17.47 -6.50 -1.44
CA ALA A 31 -18.83 -6.71 -1.91
C ALA A 31 -19.01 -6.36 -3.40
N ASP A 32 -18.05 -5.64 -4.00
CA ASP A 32 -18.11 -5.19 -5.38
C ASP A 32 -16.68 -5.13 -5.98
N PRO A 33 -16.28 -6.15 -6.77
CA PRO A 33 -14.93 -6.22 -7.33
C PRO A 33 -14.64 -5.12 -8.35
N ASP A 34 -15.66 -4.47 -8.93
CA ASP A 34 -15.50 -3.39 -9.90
C ASP A 34 -15.23 -2.03 -9.23
N LYS A 35 -15.34 -1.97 -7.89
CA LYS A 35 -15.15 -0.76 -7.11
C LYS A 35 -13.76 -0.74 -6.44
N PRO A 36 -12.78 -0.02 -6.99
CA PRO A 36 -11.45 0.05 -6.38
C PRO A 36 -11.48 0.80 -5.04
N VAL A 37 -10.85 0.21 -4.02
CA VAL A 37 -10.65 0.82 -2.70
C VAL A 37 -9.34 1.60 -2.67
N VAL A 38 -8.27 0.99 -3.15
CA VAL A 38 -6.92 1.56 -3.17
C VAL A 38 -6.12 0.92 -4.28
N GLY A 39 -5.13 1.66 -4.79
CA GLY A 39 -4.19 1.11 -5.75
C GLY A 39 -3.14 2.12 -6.18
N HIS A 40 -2.04 1.60 -6.68
CA HIS A 40 -0.86 2.33 -7.13
C HIS A 40 -0.37 1.82 -8.48
N THR A 41 0.61 2.51 -9.04
CA THR A 41 1.36 2.07 -10.23
C THR A 41 2.83 1.91 -9.93
N ALA A 42 3.55 1.26 -10.84
CA ALA A 42 4.95 0.87 -10.69
C ALA A 42 5.21 0.00 -9.42
N PRO A 43 4.45 -1.09 -9.23
CA PRO A 43 4.55 -1.86 -8.01
C PRO A 43 5.86 -2.64 -7.91
N ALA A 44 6.33 -2.81 -6.68
CA ALA A 44 7.31 -3.83 -6.31
C ALA A 44 6.78 -4.64 -5.14
N PHE A 45 7.03 -5.96 -5.14
CA PHE A 45 6.50 -6.87 -4.13
C PHE A 45 7.62 -7.62 -3.41
N TYR A 46 7.50 -7.71 -2.09
CA TYR A 46 8.34 -8.57 -1.28
C TYR A 46 7.65 -9.93 -1.10
N LYS A 47 8.36 -11.00 -1.48
CA LYS A 47 7.85 -12.39 -1.42
C LYS A 47 6.44 -12.48 -2.00
N TYR A 48 6.30 -12.22 -3.30
CA TYR A 48 5.01 -12.14 -3.99
C TYR A 48 4.12 -13.39 -3.77
N LYS A 49 4.73 -14.58 -3.68
CA LYS A 49 4.04 -15.85 -3.38
C LYS A 49 4.23 -16.30 -1.93
N TRP A 50 4.17 -15.38 -0.98
CA TRP A 50 4.33 -15.70 0.45
C TRP A 50 3.22 -16.64 0.93
N CYS A 51 1.99 -16.44 0.46
CA CYS A 51 0.89 -17.36 0.69
C CYS A 51 0.10 -17.56 -0.60
N SER A 52 -0.20 -18.81 -0.93
CA SER A 52 -0.97 -19.17 -2.12
C SER A 52 -2.18 -19.98 -1.68
N VAL A 53 -3.38 -19.61 -2.11
CA VAL A 53 -4.63 -20.29 -1.74
C VAL A 53 -5.57 -20.41 -2.93
N ASP A 54 -6.14 -21.60 -3.08
CA ASP A 54 -7.36 -21.82 -3.84
C ASP A 54 -8.52 -21.60 -2.87
N SER A 55 -9.18 -20.44 -2.97
CA SER A 55 -10.16 -19.98 -1.97
C SER A 55 -11.53 -20.62 -2.11
N ASP A 56 -11.92 -21.01 -3.32
CA ASP A 56 -13.23 -21.58 -3.67
C ASP A 56 -13.14 -23.04 -4.13
N GLY A 57 -11.93 -23.61 -4.21
CA GLY A 57 -11.69 -24.99 -4.59
C GLY A 57 -11.83 -25.24 -6.09
N ASP A 58 -11.77 -24.19 -6.91
CA ASP A 58 -11.95 -24.26 -8.36
C ASP A 58 -10.64 -24.59 -9.13
N GLY A 59 -9.53 -24.74 -8.40
CA GLY A 59 -8.20 -24.99 -8.93
C GLY A 59 -7.40 -23.73 -9.26
N ARG A 60 -7.96 -22.51 -9.12
CA ARG A 60 -7.28 -21.24 -9.36
C ARG A 60 -6.57 -20.75 -8.11
N ILE A 61 -5.25 -20.66 -8.21
CA ILE A 61 -4.41 -20.20 -7.12
C ILE A 61 -4.34 -18.67 -7.09
N SER A 62 -4.72 -18.10 -5.94
CA SER A 62 -4.47 -16.70 -5.61
C SER A 62 -3.18 -16.56 -4.80
N ASP A 63 -2.23 -15.78 -5.31
CA ASP A 63 -0.95 -15.46 -4.65
C ASP A 63 -1.06 -14.15 -3.84
N PHE A 64 -0.57 -14.19 -2.60
CA PHE A 64 -0.56 -13.06 -1.67
C PHE A 64 0.87 -12.70 -1.30
N ALA A 65 1.27 -11.48 -1.66
CA ALA A 65 2.57 -10.93 -1.29
C ALA A 65 2.67 -10.67 0.22
N LEU A 66 3.90 -10.70 0.74
CA LEU A 66 4.14 -10.34 2.14
C LEU A 66 4.11 -8.81 2.35
N ALA A 67 4.60 -8.07 1.36
CA ALA A 67 4.49 -6.62 1.29
C ALA A 67 4.50 -6.13 -0.17
N GLY A 68 4.04 -4.90 -0.38
CA GLY A 68 4.11 -4.21 -1.66
C GLY A 68 4.34 -2.72 -1.49
N THR A 69 4.86 -2.09 -2.54
CA THR A 69 5.13 -0.66 -2.59
C THR A 69 4.90 -0.11 -4.00
N GLY A 70 4.58 1.17 -4.11
CA GLY A 70 4.38 1.84 -5.39
C GLY A 70 4.09 3.32 -5.21
N THR A 71 3.51 3.95 -6.23
CA THR A 71 3.06 5.35 -6.15
C THR A 71 1.63 5.51 -6.62
N LYS A 72 0.85 6.25 -5.85
CA LYS A 72 -0.54 6.63 -6.13
C LYS A 72 -0.67 8.14 -6.33
N GLY A 73 -1.57 8.55 -7.22
CA GLY A 73 -2.00 9.94 -7.37
C GLY A 73 -2.90 10.42 -6.23
N GLY A 74 -2.74 11.66 -5.81
CA GLY A 74 -3.48 12.31 -4.72
C GLY A 74 -4.58 13.25 -5.20
N ASP A 75 -5.35 12.85 -6.21
CA ASP A 75 -6.36 13.71 -6.83
C ASP A 75 -7.32 14.31 -5.79
N GLY A 76 -7.47 15.63 -5.82
CA GLY A 76 -8.33 16.38 -4.89
C GLY A 76 -7.75 16.60 -3.49
N ALA A 77 -6.55 16.12 -3.19
CA ALA A 77 -5.86 16.44 -1.93
C ALA A 77 -5.39 17.90 -1.90
N LYS A 78 -5.41 18.51 -0.72
CA LYS A 78 -5.01 19.91 -0.50
C LYS A 78 -3.65 20.04 0.21
N SER A 79 -3.14 18.96 0.79
CA SER A 79 -1.86 18.93 1.48
C SER A 79 -1.15 17.58 1.39
N ALA A 80 0.14 17.58 1.72
CA ALA A 80 0.95 16.37 1.88
C ALA A 80 0.40 15.47 2.99
N ASP A 81 -0.04 16.05 4.11
CA ASP A 81 -0.66 15.36 5.23
C ASP A 81 -1.93 14.62 4.80
N GLU A 82 -2.78 15.29 4.02
CA GLU A 82 -4.06 14.74 3.58
C GLU A 82 -3.84 13.53 2.66
N VAL A 83 -2.94 13.64 1.66
CA VAL A 83 -2.67 12.52 0.75
C VAL A 83 -1.95 11.38 1.46
N ALA A 84 -1.03 11.66 2.40
CA ALA A 84 -0.36 10.64 3.20
C ALA A 84 -1.37 9.86 4.07
N ARG A 85 -2.21 10.58 4.82
CA ARG A 85 -3.23 9.96 5.69
C ARG A 85 -4.22 9.13 4.89
N LYS A 86 -4.81 9.68 3.84
CA LYS A 86 -5.79 8.96 3.00
C LYS A 86 -5.18 7.71 2.38
N THR A 87 -3.94 7.79 1.92
CA THR A 87 -3.27 6.66 1.27
C THR A 87 -2.95 5.56 2.28
N ALA A 88 -2.35 5.89 3.42
CA ALA A 88 -1.99 4.90 4.44
C ALA A 88 -3.23 4.16 4.98
N THR A 89 -4.30 4.89 5.31
CA THR A 89 -5.52 4.26 5.84
C THR A 89 -6.26 3.43 4.78
N ALA A 90 -6.28 3.87 3.51
CA ALA A 90 -6.90 3.11 2.43
C ALA A 90 -6.18 1.79 2.16
N TRP A 91 -4.84 1.75 2.24
CA TRP A 91 -4.07 0.51 2.11
C TRP A 91 -4.34 -0.46 3.26
N VAL A 92 -4.40 0.04 4.50
CA VAL A 92 -4.76 -0.82 5.64
C VAL A 92 -6.18 -1.36 5.50
N TYR A 93 -7.13 -0.49 5.15
CA TYR A 93 -8.51 -0.89 4.93
C TYR A 93 -8.63 -1.97 3.85
N GLY A 94 -8.17 -1.64 2.64
CA GLY A 94 -8.30 -2.50 1.46
C GLY A 94 -7.61 -3.85 1.64
N ALA A 95 -6.39 -3.86 2.21
CA ALA A 95 -5.58 -5.07 2.30
C ALA A 95 -5.89 -5.92 3.54
N TYR A 96 -6.33 -5.33 4.67
CA TYR A 96 -6.32 -6.02 5.96
C TYR A 96 -7.60 -5.95 6.76
N THR A 97 -8.48 -4.97 6.55
CA THR A 97 -9.61 -4.80 7.47
C THR A 97 -10.99 -4.85 6.83
N GLN A 98 -11.12 -4.95 5.50
CA GLN A 98 -12.44 -5.07 4.88
C GLN A 98 -13.28 -6.22 5.49
N PRO A 99 -14.57 -5.99 5.78
CA PRO A 99 -15.33 -4.74 5.56
C PRO A 99 -15.21 -3.70 6.68
N ASP A 100 -14.54 -4.02 7.78
CA ASP A 100 -14.45 -3.22 9.01
C ASP A 100 -13.49 -2.03 8.88
N LYS A 101 -14.06 -0.81 8.80
CA LYS A 101 -13.28 0.44 8.76
C LYS A 101 -12.77 0.87 10.15
N ASP A 102 -13.44 0.45 11.21
CA ASP A 102 -13.12 0.87 12.58
C ASP A 102 -11.88 0.16 13.12
N ALA A 103 -11.51 -0.96 12.49
CA ALA A 103 -10.25 -1.66 12.73
C ALA A 103 -9.00 -0.94 12.17
N VAL A 104 -9.14 0.22 11.50
CA VAL A 104 -8.02 1.01 10.98
C VAL A 104 -7.60 2.08 11.97
N THR A 105 -6.34 2.05 12.38
CA THR A 105 -5.71 3.08 13.23
C THR A 105 -4.55 3.74 12.49
N TRP A 106 -4.25 5.01 12.80
CA TRP A 106 -3.12 5.73 12.20
C TRP A 106 -2.52 6.74 13.18
N ASP A 107 -1.26 7.09 12.94
CA ASP A 107 -0.55 8.13 13.68
C ASP A 107 -0.75 9.50 13.03
N GLU A 108 -0.52 10.59 13.77
CA GLU A 108 -0.54 11.94 13.18
C GLU A 108 0.51 12.11 12.07
N PRO A 109 0.25 12.93 11.04
CA PRO A 109 1.21 13.21 9.98
C PRO A 109 2.51 13.79 10.54
N VAL A 110 3.64 13.30 10.02
CA VAL A 110 4.98 13.78 10.38
C VAL A 110 5.65 14.36 9.16
N GLU A 111 6.08 15.63 9.26
CA GLU A 111 6.86 16.27 8.21
C GLU A 111 8.18 15.52 7.97
N TYR A 112 8.53 15.34 6.71
CA TYR A 112 9.74 14.62 6.32
C TYR A 112 10.34 15.19 5.04
N THR A 113 11.67 15.23 5.00
CA THR A 113 12.44 15.57 3.80
C THR A 113 13.31 14.38 3.44
N THR A 114 13.17 13.87 2.22
CA THR A 114 13.98 12.76 1.73
C THR A 114 15.45 13.19 1.59
N LYS A 115 16.37 12.23 1.48
CA LYS A 115 17.78 12.51 1.17
C LYS A 115 17.96 13.27 -0.16
N SER A 116 17.04 13.09 -1.10
CA SER A 116 17.00 13.81 -2.37
C SER A 116 16.35 15.20 -2.30
N GLY A 117 15.90 15.64 -1.12
CA GLY A 117 15.33 16.97 -0.89
C GLY A 117 13.84 17.09 -1.15
N VAL A 118 13.11 16.00 -1.39
CA VAL A 118 11.66 16.02 -1.57
C VAL A 118 11.00 16.25 -0.21
N LYS A 119 10.26 17.34 -0.08
CA LYS A 119 9.53 17.71 1.13
C LYS A 119 8.10 17.19 1.08
N GLY A 120 7.63 16.67 2.20
CA GLY A 120 6.27 16.17 2.34
C GLY A 120 6.00 15.72 3.76
N SER A 121 5.05 14.81 3.92
CA SER A 121 4.69 14.24 5.22
C SER A 121 4.44 12.76 5.07
N TYR A 122 4.78 11.98 6.09
CA TYR A 122 4.39 10.57 6.12
C TYR A 122 3.38 10.28 7.22
N VAL A 123 2.57 9.23 6.98
CA VAL A 123 1.64 8.67 7.96
C VAL A 123 1.86 7.17 8.02
N LYS A 124 1.86 6.63 9.24
CA LYS A 124 1.81 5.19 9.50
C LYS A 124 0.38 4.81 9.87
N ALA A 125 -0.14 3.75 9.28
CA ALA A 125 -1.43 3.18 9.58
C ALA A 125 -1.29 1.69 9.89
N ARG A 126 -2.16 1.14 10.74
CA ARG A 126 -2.13 -0.25 11.20
C ARG A 126 -3.54 -0.78 11.41
N SER A 127 -3.75 -2.04 11.09
CA SER A 127 -4.96 -2.75 11.49
C SER A 127 -4.88 -3.19 12.96
N LYS A 128 -6.03 -3.33 13.61
CA LYS A 128 -6.14 -3.93 14.94
C LYS A 128 -7.43 -4.71 15.08
N GLY A 129 -7.33 -6.02 15.33
CA GLY A 129 -8.48 -6.86 15.67
C GLY A 129 -9.39 -7.15 14.47
N ALA A 130 -8.86 -7.05 13.25
CA ALA A 130 -9.66 -7.29 12.05
C ALA A 130 -10.07 -8.77 12.00
N LYS A 131 -11.38 -9.03 11.91
CA LYS A 131 -11.95 -10.38 11.86
C LYS A 131 -11.77 -11.00 10.46
N ARG A 132 -10.52 -11.30 10.07
CA ARG A 132 -10.23 -12.03 8.83
C ARG A 132 -9.99 -13.51 9.11
N THR A 133 -10.60 -14.35 8.29
CA THR A 133 -10.50 -15.81 8.37
C THR A 133 -9.65 -16.33 7.21
N GLY A 134 -9.04 -17.50 7.39
CA GLY A 134 -8.25 -18.19 6.37
C GLY A 134 -6.73 -18.14 6.59
N LYS A 135 -6.02 -19.05 5.93
CA LYS A 135 -4.58 -19.29 6.18
C LYS A 135 -3.64 -18.12 5.84
N CYS A 136 -4.07 -17.23 4.94
CA CYS A 136 -3.28 -16.06 4.52
C CYS A 136 -3.68 -14.78 5.27
N ALA A 137 -4.66 -14.86 6.18
CA ALA A 137 -5.13 -13.73 6.96
C ALA A 137 -4.08 -13.30 7.99
N SER A 138 -3.89 -12.00 8.12
CA SER A 138 -2.99 -11.40 9.09
C SER A 138 -3.43 -9.97 9.37
N GLU A 139 -2.98 -9.43 10.51
CA GLU A 139 -2.89 -7.99 10.66
C GLU A 139 -1.88 -7.42 9.64
N GLY A 140 -1.91 -6.11 9.46
CA GLY A 140 -1.00 -5.42 8.57
C GLY A 140 -0.87 -3.95 8.90
N ARG A 141 0.03 -3.32 8.16
CA ARG A 141 0.34 -1.90 8.28
C ARG A 141 0.55 -1.29 6.91
N ALA A 142 0.53 0.03 6.88
CA ALA A 142 0.95 0.82 5.74
C ALA A 142 1.74 2.05 6.20
N VAL A 143 2.66 2.49 5.35
CA VAL A 143 3.31 3.79 5.45
C VAL A 143 3.07 4.49 4.12
N ALA A 144 2.62 5.74 4.16
CA ALA A 144 2.51 6.56 2.97
C ALA A 144 3.24 7.87 3.17
N PHE A 145 4.07 8.25 2.21
CA PHE A 145 4.73 9.55 2.14
C PHE A 145 4.09 10.39 1.05
N GLY A 146 3.34 11.40 1.47
CA GLY A 146 2.66 12.36 0.61
C GLY A 146 3.52 13.57 0.31
N PHE A 147 3.56 14.01 -0.95
CA PHE A 147 4.36 15.16 -1.39
C PHE A 147 3.82 15.75 -2.70
N LYS A 148 4.35 16.91 -3.11
CA LYS A 148 4.12 17.46 -4.46
C LYS A 148 5.19 16.96 -5.42
N ASN A 149 4.79 16.37 -6.53
CA ASN A 149 5.72 16.01 -7.60
C ASN A 149 6.21 17.26 -8.37
N ALA A 150 7.10 17.06 -9.35
CA ALA A 150 7.63 18.15 -10.17
C ALA A 150 6.59 18.89 -11.03
N LYS A 151 5.40 18.30 -11.23
CA LYS A 151 4.27 18.93 -11.93
C LYS A 151 3.38 19.75 -11.00
N GLY A 152 3.63 19.70 -9.69
CA GLY A 152 2.82 20.36 -8.66
C GLY A 152 1.65 19.52 -8.15
N ASP A 153 1.47 18.30 -8.65
CA ASP A 153 0.40 17.39 -8.24
C ASP A 153 0.76 16.73 -6.90
N PHE A 154 -0.24 16.55 -6.04
CA PHE A 154 -0.07 15.70 -4.86
C PHE A 154 -0.03 14.23 -5.27
N VAL A 155 0.97 13.51 -4.75
CA VAL A 155 1.16 12.08 -4.94
C VAL A 155 1.58 11.45 -3.62
N ALA A 156 1.43 10.14 -3.49
CA ALA A 156 1.96 9.39 -2.36
C ALA A 156 2.78 8.20 -2.85
N TRP A 157 4.01 8.08 -2.33
CA TRP A 157 4.68 6.79 -2.28
C TRP A 157 4.08 6.00 -1.12
N ASP A 158 3.83 4.71 -1.31
CA ASP A 158 3.21 3.87 -0.31
C ASP A 158 3.93 2.53 -0.15
N PHE A 159 3.86 2.02 1.06
CA PHE A 159 4.22 0.66 1.45
C PHE A 159 3.01 0.07 2.19
N TYR A 160 2.68 -1.18 1.93
CA TYR A 160 1.77 -1.98 2.75
C TYR A 160 2.38 -3.35 3.00
N GLY A 161 2.19 -3.91 4.20
CA GLY A 161 2.78 -5.20 4.55
C GLY A 161 2.11 -5.88 5.74
N LYS A 162 2.19 -7.21 5.75
CA LYS A 162 1.65 -8.03 6.85
C LYS A 162 2.49 -7.86 8.10
N THR A 163 1.85 -7.94 9.26
CA THR A 163 2.51 -7.92 10.58
C THR A 163 2.21 -9.21 11.34
N GLY A 164 3.05 -9.52 12.35
CA GLY A 164 2.85 -10.70 13.19
C GLY A 164 3.07 -12.05 12.49
N VAL A 165 3.67 -12.06 11.30
CA VAL A 165 3.95 -13.28 10.52
C VAL A 165 5.45 -13.45 10.25
N PRO A 166 5.96 -14.69 10.10
CA PRO A 166 7.38 -14.92 9.81
C PRO A 166 7.85 -14.21 8.55
N GLY A 167 8.96 -13.49 8.68
CA GLY A 167 9.61 -12.77 7.59
C GLY A 167 8.98 -11.42 7.24
N ALA A 168 7.98 -10.95 8.00
CA ALA A 168 7.42 -9.61 7.85
C ALA A 168 8.51 -8.53 7.86
N VAL A 169 8.32 -7.47 7.07
CA VAL A 169 9.24 -6.33 7.03
C VAL A 169 9.12 -5.58 8.37
N SER A 170 10.25 -5.33 9.04
CA SER A 170 10.31 -4.62 10.33
C SER A 170 9.95 -3.14 10.18
N ASP A 171 9.47 -2.50 11.25
CA ASP A 171 9.14 -1.07 11.29
C ASP A 171 10.36 -0.15 11.14
#